data_AF-A0A1V5TF69-F1
#
_entry.id   AF-A0A1V5TF69-F1
#
_cell.length_a   1.000
_cell.length_b   1.000
_cell.length_c   1.000
_cell.angle_alpha   90.00
_cell.angle_beta   90.00
_cell.angle_gamma   90.00
#
_symmetry.space_group_name_H-M   'P 1'
#
loop_
_entity.id
_entity.type
_entity.pdbx_description
1 polymer ?
#
loop_
_entity_poly.entity_id
_entity_poly.type
_entity_poly.pdbx_seq_one_letter_code
_entity_poly.pdbx_strand_id
1 'polypeptide(L)' 'MLNIDEVIDMTGIRLIGVVPEDPVVAFNTVKGMPVPANSPAARAFADIAERLEGGNVPLKL' A
#
# COMPACT_ATOMS: atom_id res chain seq x y z
N MET A 1 -10.19 -0.20 -15.30
CA MET A 1 -9.52 -0.15 -13.98
C MET A 1 -9.71 -1.52 -13.37
N LEU A 2 -8.65 -2.22 -12.95
CA LEU A 2 -8.83 -3.46 -12.18
C LEU A 2 -9.55 -3.11 -10.89
N ASN A 3 -10.69 -3.74 -10.64
CA ASN A 3 -11.35 -3.67 -9.35
C ASN A 3 -10.55 -4.55 -8.36
N ILE A 4 -10.43 -4.10 -7.11
CA ILE A 4 -9.77 -4.87 -6.04
C ILE A 4 -10.41 -6.25 -5.90
N ASP A 5 -11.74 -6.32 -6.01
CA ASP A 5 -12.48 -7.59 -5.93
C ASP A 5 -12.05 -8.58 -7.03
N GLU A 6 -11.85 -8.10 -8.25
CA GLU A 6 -11.42 -8.93 -9.39
C GLU A 6 -10.00 -9.50 -9.16
N VAL A 7 -9.10 -8.71 -8.58
CA VAL A 7 -7.74 -9.16 -8.23
C VAL A 7 -7.78 -10.24 -7.15
N ILE A 8 -8.64 -10.07 -6.13
CA ILE A 8 -8.82 -11.07 -5.07
C ILE A 8 -9.34 -12.37 -5.66
N ASP A 9 -10.39 -12.31 -6.48
CA ASP A 9 -11.03 -13.48 -7.09
C ASP A 9 -10.08 -14.23 -8.03
N MET A 10 -9.28 -13.51 -8.82
CA MET A 10 -8.31 -14.11 -9.75
C MET A 10 -7.12 -14.76 -9.05
N THR A 11 -6.64 -14.18 -7.95
CA THR A 11 -5.44 -14.67 -7.26
C THR A 11 -5.75 -15.72 -6.20
N GLY A 12 -6.94 -15.68 -5.60
CA GLY A 12 -7.30 -16.53 -4.45
C GLY A 12 -6.47 -16.22 -3.20
N ILE A 13 -5.80 -15.07 -3.15
CA ILE A 13 -4.93 -14.65 -2.05
C ILE A 13 -5.63 -13.58 -1.22
N ARG A 14 -5.36 -13.58 0.09
CA ARG A 14 -5.85 -12.55 1.01
C ARG A 14 -5.23 -11.19 0.69
N LEU A 15 -6.07 -10.18 0.45
CA LEU A 15 -5.65 -8.78 0.38
C LEU A 15 -5.04 -8.34 1.73
N ILE A 16 -3.81 -7.84 1.70
CA ILE A 16 -3.11 -7.33 2.90
C ILE A 16 -2.93 -5.81 2.90
N GLY A 17 -3.24 -5.14 1.79
CA GLY A 17 -3.24 -3.69 1.70
C GLY A 17 -3.40 -3.17 0.28
N VAL A 18 -3.75 -1.90 0.17
CA VAL A 18 -3.90 -1.17 -1.09
C VAL A 18 -3.05 0.10 -0.96
N VAL A 19 -2.14 0.30 -1.90
CA VAL A 19 -1.32 1.52 -1.95
C VAL A 19 -1.96 2.46 -2.96
N PRO A 20 -2.44 3.65 -2.55
CA PRO A 20 -3.01 4.61 -3.47
C PRO A 20 -1.93 5.19 -4.39
N GLU A 21 -2.34 5.67 -5.56
CA GLU A 21 -1.45 6.41 -6.46
C GLU A 21 -0.93 7.67 -5.75
N ASP A 22 0.38 7.83 -5.70
CA ASP A 22 1.02 8.96 -5.05
C ASP A 22 2.22 9.45 -5.89
N PRO A 23 2.10 10.59 -6.59
CA PRO A 23 3.16 11.14 -7.43
C PRO A 23 4.46 11.43 -6.67
N VAL A 24 4.39 11.66 -5.35
CA VAL A 24 5.57 11.92 -4.52
C VAL A 24 6.45 10.67 -4.42
N VAL A 25 5.87 9.47 -4.44
CA VAL A 25 6.61 8.20 -4.43
C VAL A 25 7.48 8.10 -5.69
N ALA A 26 6.90 8.32 -6.87
CA ALA A 26 7.64 8.26 -8.13
C ALA A 26 8.76 9.30 -8.20
N PHE A 27 8.45 10.55 -7.81
CA PHE A 27 9.41 11.65 -7.82
C PHE A 27 10.59 11.40 -6.86
N ASN A 28 10.32 10.96 -5.62
CA ASN A 28 11.36 10.73 -4.62
C ASN A 28 12.21 9.49 -4.93
N THR A 29 11.62 8.46 -5.54
CA THR A 29 12.37 7.27 -6.00
C THR A 29 13.47 7.66 -6.98
N VAL A 30 13.19 8.53 -7.94
CA VAL A 30 14.18 9.01 -8.92
C VAL A 30 15.29 9.84 -8.26
N LYS A 31 14.97 10.55 -7.17
CA LYS A 31 15.91 11.39 -6.43
C LYS A 31 16.67 10.66 -5.32
N GLY A 32 16.38 9.38 -5.06
CA GLY A 32 16.94 8.66 -3.93
C GLY A 32 16.54 9.24 -2.57
N MET A 33 15.38 9.89 -2.49
CA MET A 33 14.86 10.48 -1.25
C MET A 33 13.77 9.59 -0.65
N PRO A 34 13.59 9.61 0.68
CA PRO A 34 12.50 8.87 1.32
C PRO A 34 11.14 9.49 0.96
N VAL A 35 10.09 8.65 0.93
CA VAL A 35 8.71 9.13 0.83
C VAL A 35 8.33 9.84 2.14
N PRO A 36 7.66 11.02 2.09
CA PRO A 36 7.25 11.73 3.30
C PRO A 36 6.36 10.86 4.18
N ALA A 37 6.57 10.85 5.50
CA ALA A 37 5.81 9.98 6.41
C ALA A 37 4.30 10.28 6.45
N ASN A 38 3.88 11.48 6.03
CA ASN A 38 2.49 11.91 5.94
C ASN A 38 1.83 11.60 4.57
N SER A 39 2.56 11.00 3.63
CA SER A 39 2.00 10.57 2.35
C SER A 39 0.99 9.43 2.56
N PRO A 40 -0.12 9.40 1.80
CA PRO A 40 -1.06 8.29 1.80
C PRO A 40 -0.39 6.94 1.49
N ALA A 41 0.55 6.92 0.54
CA ALA A 41 1.30 5.72 0.19
C ALA A 41 2.24 5.29 1.34
N ALA A 42 2.93 6.23 1.99
CA ALA A 42 3.77 5.92 3.15
C ALA A 42 2.95 5.26 4.28
N ARG A 43 1.74 5.77 4.54
CA ARG A 43 0.84 5.16 5.52
C ARG A 43 0.40 3.75 5.11
N ALA A 44 0.05 3.55 3.84
CA ALA A 44 -0.34 2.24 3.33
C ALA A 44 0.80 1.21 3.44
N PHE A 45 2.04 1.60 3.11
CA PHE A 45 3.21 0.74 3.28
C PHE A 45 3.44 0.37 4.74
N ALA A 46 3.29 1.31 5.67
CA ALA A 46 3.43 1.04 7.11
C ALA A 46 2.36 0.05 7.61
N ASP A 47 1.10 0.23 7.23
CA ASP A 47 0.02 -0.67 7.60
C ASP A 47 0.23 -2.09 6.99
N ILE A 48 0.79 -2.19 5.78
CA ILE A 48 1.16 -3.48 5.16
C ILE A 48 2.29 -4.17 5.94
N ALA A 49 3.35 -3.43 6.29
CA ALA A 49 4.47 -3.94 7.06
C ALA A 49 4.01 -4.48 8.42
N GLU A 50 3.16 -3.73 9.13
CA GLU A 50 2.61 -4.14 10.41
C GLU A 50 1.80 -5.45 10.30
N ARG A 51 1.01 -5.63 9.23
CA ARG A 51 0.29 -6.89 8.99
C ARG A 51 1.23 -8.06 8.67
N LEU A 52 2.32 -7.82 7.95
CA LEU A 52 3.34 -8.83 7.67
C LEU A 52 4.06 -9.29 8.94
N GLU A 53 4.22 -8.39 9.91
CA GLU A 53 4.79 -8.68 11.24
C GLU A 53 3.77 -9.32 12.22
N GLY A 54 2.54 -9.58 11.78
CA GLY A 54 1.49 -10.20 12.58
C GLY A 54 0.61 -9.22 13.37
N GLY A 55 0.77 -7.92 13.16
CA GLY A 55 -0.08 -6.88 13.73
C GLY A 55 -1.49 -6.88 13.12
N ASN A 56 -2.47 -6.40 13.90
CA ASN A 56 -3.87 -6.38 13.52
C ASN A 56 -4.35 -4.96 13.19
N VAL A 57 -3.98 -4.47 12.00
CA VAL A 57 -4.39 -3.13 11.51
C VAL A 57 -5.58 -3.24 10.56
N PRO A 58 -6.69 -2.49 10.79
CA PRO A 58 -7.84 -2.48 9.87
C PRO A 58 -7.44 -2.10 8.45
N LEU A 59 -7.96 -2.82 7.45
CA LEU A 59 -7.85 -2.39 6.05
C LEU A 59 -8.67 -1.12 5.85
N LYS A 60 -8.01 -0.05 5.40
CA LYS A 60 -8.65 1.20 4.99
C LYS A 60 -8.62 1.22 3.46
N LEU A 61 -9.79 1.15 2.84
CA LEU A 61 -9.99 1.27 1.40
C LEU A 61 -10.24 2.74 1.04
#